data_AF-A0A661F4L4-F1
#
_entry.id   AF-A0A661F4L4-F1
#
_cell.length_a   1.000
_cell.length_b   1.000
_cell.length_c   1.000
_cell.angle_alpha   90.00
_cell.angle_beta   90.00
_cell.angle_gamma   90.00
#
_symmetry.space_group_name_H-M   'P 1'
#
loop_
_entity.id
_entity.type
_entity.pdbx_description
1 polymer ?
#
loop_
_entity_poly.entity_id
_entity_poly.type
_entity_poly.pdbx_seq_one_letter_code
_entity_poly.pdbx_strand_id
1 'polypeptide(L)'
;MLRVSKLTDYATVVLSYMASHDEPRLHTTAELSAATGVAQPTVSKILKLLTRASVLKSIQGAKGGYSLSSSPEKTTVASIISAIEGPVSITECSSETGHCDQESSCSIRW
;
A
#
# COMPACT_ATOMS: atom_id res chain seq x y z
N MET A 1 6.09 12.34 16.37
CA MET A 1 4.87 11.74 15.81
C MET A 1 5.23 11.20 14.43
N LEU A 2 5.05 9.90 14.18
CA LEU A 2 5.33 9.31 12.86
C LEU A 2 4.25 9.79 11.88
N ARG A 3 4.63 10.33 10.72
CA ARG A 3 3.72 10.87 9.71
C ARG A 3 3.98 10.17 8.39
N VAL A 4 2.95 9.52 7.86
CA VAL A 4 2.95 8.93 6.52
C VAL A 4 2.44 9.93 5.48
N SER A 5 2.66 9.62 4.21
CA SER A 5 2.19 10.43 3.09
C SER A 5 0.66 10.37 2.97
N LYS A 6 0.05 11.44 2.44
CA LYS A 6 -1.38 11.44 2.11
C LYS A 6 -1.76 10.33 1.12
N LEU A 7 -0.82 9.91 0.27
CA LEU A 7 -1.06 8.85 -0.70
C LEU A 7 -1.28 7.50 0.00
N THR A 8 -0.53 7.25 1.07
CA THR A 8 -0.71 6.09 1.96
C THR A 8 -2.07 6.14 2.67
N ASP A 9 -2.47 7.30 3.19
CA ASP A 9 -3.80 7.46 3.82
C ASP A 9 -4.92 7.08 2.84
N TYR A 10 -4.87 7.63 1.62
CA TYR A 10 -5.86 7.30 0.58
C TYR A 10 -5.83 5.82 0.18
N ALA A 11 -4.65 5.20 0.13
CA ALA A 11 -4.54 3.78 -0.18
C ALA A 11 -5.14 2.89 0.90
N THR A 12 -4.97 3.25 2.17
CA THR A 12 -5.63 2.55 3.28
C THR A 12 -7.15 2.63 3.15
N VAL A 13 -7.70 3.79 2.83
CA VAL A 13 -9.15 3.95 2.62
C VAL A 13 -9.64 3.09 1.44
N VAL A 14 -8.93 3.13 0.30
CA VAL A 14 -9.27 2.32 -0.88
C VAL A 14 -9.23 0.82 -0.57
N LEU A 15 -8.17 0.35 0.08
CA LEU A 15 -8.04 -1.07 0.45
C LEU A 15 -9.07 -1.50 1.49
N SER A 16 -9.39 -0.64 2.46
CA SER A 16 -10.44 -0.91 3.45
C SER A 16 -11.79 -1.13 2.78
N TYR A 17 -12.12 -0.36 1.74
CA TYR A 17 -13.35 -0.56 0.97
C TYR A 17 -13.32 -1.85 0.15
N MET A 18 -12.18 -2.18 -0.47
CA MET A 18 -12.02 -3.46 -1.18
C MET A 18 -12.16 -4.67 -0.22
N ALA A 19 -11.66 -4.52 1.01
CA ALA A 19 -11.70 -5.53 2.06
C ALA A 19 -13.06 -5.69 2.75
N SER A 20 -13.96 -4.70 2.65
CA SER A 20 -15.25 -4.72 3.37
C SER A 20 -16.33 -5.59 2.72
N HIS A 21 -15.97 -6.40 1.73
CA HIS A 21 -16.88 -7.27 1.00
C HIS A 21 -16.54 -8.73 1.30
N ASP A 22 -17.55 -9.51 1.66
CA ASP A 22 -17.38 -10.91 2.09
C ASP A 22 -16.87 -11.84 0.96
N GLU A 23 -17.13 -11.48 -0.29
CA GLU A 23 -16.72 -12.26 -1.45
C GLU A 23 -15.63 -11.56 -2.28
N PRO A 24 -14.58 -12.29 -2.72
CA PRO A 24 -13.58 -11.76 -3.64
C PRO A 24 -14.22 -11.30 -4.95
N ARG A 25 -14.10 -10.02 -5.26
CA ARG A 25 -14.59 -9.44 -6.51
C ARG A 25 -13.59 -8.47 -7.13
N LEU A 26 -13.84 -8.15 -8.38
CA LEU A 26 -13.10 -7.11 -9.09
C LEU A 26 -13.73 -5.74 -8.81
N HIS A 27 -12.87 -4.75 -8.63
CA HIS A 27 -13.25 -3.35 -8.47
C HIS A 27 -12.66 -2.53 -9.60
N THR A 28 -13.46 -1.61 -10.14
CA THR A 28 -12.96 -0.66 -11.14
C THR A 28 -12.43 0.60 -10.48
N THR A 29 -11.54 1.32 -11.14
CA THR A 29 -11.07 2.62 -10.65
C THR A 29 -12.21 3.62 -10.45
N ALA A 30 -13.21 3.61 -11.34
CA ALA A 30 -14.36 4.51 -11.25
C ALA A 30 -15.22 4.20 -10.02
N GLU A 31 -15.49 2.91 -9.77
CA GLU A 31 -16.22 2.46 -8.58
C GLU A 31 -15.49 2.85 -7.29
N LEU A 32 -14.19 2.57 -7.19
CA LEU A 32 -13.40 2.90 -6.02
C LEU A 32 -13.33 4.41 -5.78
N SER A 33 -13.23 5.20 -6.84
CA SER A 33 -13.25 6.66 -6.74
C SER A 33 -14.59 7.17 -6.20
N ALA A 34 -15.71 6.64 -6.72
CA ALA A 34 -17.04 7.02 -6.27
C ALA A 34 -17.31 6.61 -4.82
N ALA A 35 -16.89 5.41 -4.42
CA ALA A 35 -17.12 4.90 -3.07
C ALA A 35 -16.27 5.56 -1.99
N THR A 36 -15.04 5.95 -2.32
CA THR A 36 -14.08 6.49 -1.34
C THR A 36 -13.97 8.02 -1.37
N GLY A 37 -14.50 8.67 -2.41
CA GLY A 37 -14.32 10.10 -2.65
C GLY A 37 -12.90 10.49 -3.09
N VAL A 38 -11.99 9.52 -3.23
CA VAL A 38 -10.62 9.77 -3.73
C VAL A 38 -10.68 9.98 -5.24
N ALA A 39 -10.05 11.05 -5.73
CA ALA A 39 -10.05 11.36 -7.17
C ALA A 39 -9.50 10.20 -8.02
N GLN A 40 -10.15 9.92 -9.15
CA GLN A 40 -9.83 8.79 -10.03
C GLN A 40 -8.35 8.70 -10.48
N PRO A 41 -7.63 9.80 -10.77
CA PRO A 41 -6.19 9.73 -11.07
C PRO A 41 -5.37 9.22 -9.89
N THR A 42 -5.73 9.63 -8.67
CA THR A 42 -5.08 9.19 -7.43
C THR A 42 -5.34 7.72 -7.16
N VAL A 43 -6.60 7.28 -7.30
CA VAL A 43 -6.96 5.86 -7.21
C VAL A 43 -6.17 5.04 -8.23
N SER A 44 -6.10 5.48 -9.49
CA SER A 44 -5.33 4.81 -10.54
C SER A 44 -3.85 4.67 -10.18
N LYS A 45 -3.25 5.72 -9.59
CA LYS A 45 -1.86 5.69 -9.13
C LYS A 45 -1.68 4.69 -7.99
N ILE A 46 -2.55 4.71 -6.99
CA ILE A 46 -2.54 3.78 -5.85
C ILE A 46 -2.62 2.32 -6.34
N LEU A 47 -3.60 2.01 -7.20
CA LEU A 47 -3.81 0.66 -7.71
C LEU A 47 -2.59 0.14 -8.46
N LYS A 48 -1.93 0.98 -9.26
CA LYS A 48 -0.67 0.62 -9.95
C LYS A 48 0.46 0.30 -8.98
N LEU A 49 0.65 1.12 -7.94
CA LEU A 49 1.69 0.92 -6.93
C LEU A 49 1.45 -0.38 -6.16
N LEU A 50 0.22 -0.60 -5.69
CA LEU A 50 -0.17 -1.80 -4.94
C LEU A 50 -0.11 -3.07 -5.80
N THR A 51 -0.42 -2.99 -7.09
CA THR A 51 -0.27 -4.11 -8.03
C THR A 51 1.20 -4.46 -8.22
N ARG A 52 2.08 -3.46 -8.37
CA ARG A 52 3.53 -3.69 -8.47
C ARG A 52 4.10 -4.34 -7.20
N ALA A 53 3.57 -3.96 -6.03
CA ALA A 53 3.93 -4.57 -4.74
C ALA A 53 3.23 -5.92 -4.47
N SER A 54 2.51 -6.48 -5.45
CA SER A 54 1.76 -7.74 -5.33
C SER A 54 0.67 -7.76 -4.24
N VAL A 55 0.25 -6.60 -3.75
CA VAL A 55 -0.89 -6.46 -2.82
C VAL A 55 -2.21 -6.64 -3.57
N LEU A 56 -2.26 -6.21 -4.84
CA LEU A 56 -3.41 -6.36 -5.72
C LEU A 56 -3.08 -7.19 -6.97
N LYS A 57 -4.10 -7.81 -7.54
CA LYS A 57 -4.11 -8.42 -8.87
C LYS A 57 -4.93 -7.54 -9.82
N SER A 58 -4.44 -7.37 -11.04
CA SER A 58 -5.14 -6.65 -12.10
C SER A 58 -5.59 -7.62 -13.17
N ILE A 59 -6.86 -7.54 -13.57
CA ILE A 59 -7.43 -8.29 -14.69
C ILE A 59 -7.78 -7.30 -15.81
N GLN A 60 -7.28 -7.54 -17.01
CA GLN A 60 -7.57 -6.70 -18.19
C GLN A 60 -8.85 -7.16 -18.90
N GLY A 61 -9.50 -6.24 -19.62
CA GLY A 61 -10.68 -6.51 -20.44
C GLY A 61 -11.90 -5.67 -20.04
N ALA A 62 -13.00 -5.81 -20.79
CA ALA A 62 -14.24 -5.02 -20.59
C ALA A 62 -14.90 -5.25 -19.22
N LYS A 63 -14.68 -6.41 -18.59
CA LYS A 63 -15.09 -6.75 -17.22
C LYS A 63 -13.89 -6.81 -16.26
N GLY A 64 -12.79 -6.17 -16.64
CA GLY A 64 -11.55 -6.13 -15.86
C GLY A 64 -11.65 -5.25 -14.62
N GLY A 65 -10.60 -5.25 -13.81
CA GLY A 65 -10.53 -4.50 -12.57
C GLY A 65 -9.40 -4.99 -11.67
N TYR A 66 -9.50 -4.65 -10.40
CA TYR A 66 -8.53 -4.98 -9.38
C TYR A 66 -9.16 -5.80 -8.26
N SER A 67 -8.44 -6.79 -7.75
CA SER A 67 -8.82 -7.54 -6.55
C SER A 67 -7.64 -7.67 -5.61
N LEU A 68 -7.91 -7.94 -4.33
CA LEU A 68 -6.87 -8.26 -3.36
C LEU A 68 -6.12 -9.54 -3.79
N SER A 69 -4.79 -9.52 -3.69
CA SER A 69 -3.98 -10.70 -4.03
C SER A 69 -4.19 -11.88 -3.08
N SER A 70 -4.55 -11.57 -1.83
CA SER A 70 -4.71 -12.48 -0.69
C SER A 70 -5.92 -12.06 0.18
N SER A 71 -6.24 -12.84 1.22
CA SER A 71 -7.28 -12.48 2.20
C SER A 71 -7.01 -11.08 2.78
N PRO A 72 -8.06 -10.25 2.99
CA PRO A 72 -7.93 -8.97 3.69
C PRO A 72 -7.12 -9.04 4.99
N GLU A 73 -7.27 -10.12 5.75
CA GLU A 73 -6.60 -10.35 7.03
C GLU A 73 -5.06 -10.45 6.90
N LYS A 74 -4.58 -10.79 5.69
CA LYS A 74 -3.15 -10.87 5.37
C LYS A 74 -2.58 -9.55 4.85
N THR A 75 -3.43 -8.56 4.56
CA THR A 75 -3.01 -7.24 4.09
C THR A 75 -2.74 -6.35 5.29
N THR A 76 -1.46 -6.08 5.55
CA THR A 76 -1.06 -5.25 6.71
C THR A 76 -0.83 -3.80 6.31
N VAL A 77 -0.99 -2.87 7.24
CA VAL A 77 -0.64 -1.46 7.03
C VAL A 77 0.84 -1.31 6.62
N ALA A 78 1.73 -2.13 7.17
CA ALA A 78 3.14 -2.15 6.78
C ALA A 78 3.31 -2.47 5.29
N SER A 79 2.53 -3.41 4.73
CA SER A 79 2.59 -3.71 3.29
C SER A 79 2.13 -2.53 2.42
N ILE A 80 1.16 -1.75 2.89
CA ILE A 80 0.64 -0.55 2.19
C ILE A 80 1.71 0.54 2.19
N ILE A 81 2.29 0.83 3.36
CA ILE A 81 3.36 1.83 3.49
C ILE A 81 4.54 1.43 2.61
N SER A 82 5.00 0.17 2.71
CA SER A 82 6.12 -0.34 1.91
C SER A 82 5.86 -0.24 0.40
N ALA A 83 4.63 -0.46 -0.04
CA ALA A 83 4.26 -0.37 -1.46
C ALA A 83 4.26 1.07 -2.01
N ILE A 84 4.03 2.07 -1.16
CA ILE A 84 3.80 3.46 -1.58
C ILE A 84 5.02 4.33 -1.32
N GLU A 85 5.64 4.17 -0.17
CA GLU A 85 6.76 5.00 0.30
C GLU A 85 8.11 4.30 0.16
N GLY A 86 8.12 2.97 -0.04
CA GLY A 86 9.33 2.16 -0.04
C GLY A 86 9.60 1.55 1.34
N PRO A 87 10.75 0.88 1.54
CA PRO A 87 11.06 0.16 2.78
C PRO A 87 10.92 1.09 3.99
N VAL A 88 10.17 0.63 4.99
CA VAL A 88 9.96 1.38 6.23
C VAL A 88 11.21 1.26 7.09
N SER A 89 11.94 2.36 7.21
CA SER A 89 13.12 2.48 8.06
C SER A 89 12.84 3.43 9.21
N ILE A 90 13.01 2.95 10.43
CA ILE A 90 12.83 3.77 11.64
C ILE A 90 14.12 4.53 11.97
N THR A 91 15.27 3.97 11.60
CA THR A 91 16.60 4.59 11.76
C THR A 91 17.37 4.58 10.44
N GLU A 92 18.28 5.52 10.25
CA GLU A 92 19.10 5.65 9.03
C GLU A 92 19.85 4.35 8.68
N CYS A 93 20.34 3.63 9.69
CA CYS A 93 21.03 2.35 9.52
C CYS A 93 20.12 1.11 9.49
N SER A 94 18.79 1.26 9.53
CA SER A 94 17.87 0.11 9.50
C SER A 94 17.57 -0.43 8.09
N SER A 95 17.68 0.39 7.04
CA SER A 95 17.54 -0.06 5.65
C SER A 95 18.87 -0.40 4.98
N GLU A 96 19.92 0.39 5.22
CA GLU A 96 21.21 0.27 4.55
C GLU A 96 22.35 0.59 5.54
N THR A 97 23.41 -0.20 5.50
CA THR A 97 24.61 -0.01 6.34
C THR A 97 25.44 1.16 5.83
N GLY A 98 26.00 1.97 6.72
CA GLY A 98 26.93 3.06 6.40
C GLY A 98 26.32 4.46 6.41
N HIS A 99 25.03 4.59 6.73
CA HIS A 99 24.33 5.89 6.80
C HIS A 99 24.17 6.45 8.22
N CYS A 100 24.82 5.84 9.23
CA CYS A 100 24.78 6.32 10.60
C CYS A 100 26.17 6.30 11.22
N ASP A 101 26.68 7.46 11.65
CA ASP A 101 28.01 7.57 12.27
C ASP A 101 28.12 6.80 13.60
N GLN A 102 26.98 6.55 14.26
CA GLN A 102 26.91 5.81 15.51
C GLN A 102 26.74 4.30 15.30
N GLU A 103 26.74 3.82 14.05
CA GLU A 103 26.40 2.44 13.71
C GLU A 103 27.33 1.40 14.35
N SER A 104 28.63 1.72 14.51
CA SER A 104 29.64 0.81 15.06
C SER A 104 29.53 0.58 16.57
N SER A 105 28.85 1.47 17.30
CA SER A 105 28.68 1.42 18.75
C SER A 105 27.21 1.34 19.21
N CYS A 106 26.26 1.32 18.26
CA CYS A 106 24.83 1.30 18.54
C CYS A 106 24.33 -0.09 18.95
N SER A 107 23.97 -0.24 20.23
CA SER A 107 23.43 -1.48 20.81
C SER A 107 21.98 -1.81 20.42
N ILE A 108 21.34 -0.97 19.58
CA ILE A 108 19.91 -1.04 19.23
C ILE A 108 19.70 -1.68 17.85
N ARG A 109 20.78 -2.01 17.12
CA ARG A 109 20.68 -2.68 15.81
C ARG A 109 20.42 -4.18 16.00
N TRP A 110 19.16 -4.61 15.85
CA TRP A 110 18.71 -6.01 15.88
C TRP A 110 18.41 -6.48 14.46
#